data_AF-A0A3L8S700-F1
#
_entry.id   AF-A0A3L8S700-F1
#
_cell.length_a   1.000
_cell.length_b   1.000
_cell.length_c   1.000
_cell.angle_alpha   90.00
_cell.angle_beta   90.00
_cell.angle_gamma   90.00
#
_symmetry.space_group_name_H-M   'P 1'
#
loop_
_entity.id
_entity.type
_entity.pdbx_description
1 polymer ?
#
loop_
_entity_poly.entity_id
_entity_poly.type
_entity_poly.pdbx_seq_one_letter_code
_entity_poly.pdbx_strand_id
1 'polypeptide(L)'
;MSRPVAPPGSPRRLGALSTAQLRALLQDEPRLQRAARLSRKSLQLEREMCLASNCTQARVNLSLRPRLEDGKASLAIKYQELQEIREACWDKQQRLEVYLEKWSPQSALGQLQAKLDASEAESEAQIKQFLAQDLPLESFLESFCQSRTRSHVCRTQLEKLQELLQKDQVQKDQVGRDPVGPAGCPGAPASMAPARLAPLQSGVAPKAFDLSYGFVPAFLIPSEAVAPFPVPAAPPKHHLPALGQQPASPCSEKPSLGSPLRLVGHIPVLSPPPGRGQQQPQHQEQEPPHR
;
A
#
# COMPACT_ATOMS: atom_id res chain seq x y z
N MET A 1 -54.73 -6.57 -34.34
CA MET A 1 -53.36 -7.10 -34.51
C MET A 1 -53.41 -8.62 -34.49
N SER A 2 -53.32 -9.24 -35.66
CA SER A 2 -53.35 -10.70 -35.79
C SER A 2 -52.08 -11.32 -35.23
N ARG A 3 -52.20 -12.33 -34.36
CA ARG A 3 -51.05 -13.06 -33.82
C ARG A 3 -50.34 -13.80 -34.97
N PRO A 4 -49.00 -13.72 -35.10
CA PRO A 4 -48.29 -14.43 -36.15
C PRO A 4 -48.49 -15.94 -36.00
N VAL A 5 -48.69 -16.62 -37.14
CA VAL A 5 -48.83 -18.08 -37.19
C VAL A 5 -47.51 -18.71 -36.77
N ALA A 6 -47.52 -19.42 -35.64
CA ALA A 6 -46.35 -20.16 -35.17
C ALA A 6 -46.02 -21.32 -36.12
N PRO A 7 -44.73 -21.59 -36.41
CA PRO A 7 -44.34 -22.63 -37.35
C PRO A 7 -44.79 -24.03 -36.88
N PRO A 8 -45.17 -24.93 -37.82
CA PRO A 8 -45.69 -26.26 -37.50
C PRO A 8 -44.57 -27.17 -36.97
N GLY A 9 -44.35 -27.13 -35.66
CA GLY A 9 -43.31 -27.92 -34.99
C GLY A 9 -42.97 -27.44 -33.58
N SER A 10 -43.25 -26.19 -33.22
CA SER A 10 -43.08 -25.73 -31.84
C SER A 10 -44.02 -26.50 -30.90
N PRO A 11 -43.55 -27.09 -29.78
CA PRO A 11 -44.42 -27.75 -28.82
C PRO A 11 -45.40 -26.73 -28.27
N ARG A 12 -46.71 -26.94 -28.49
CA ARG A 12 -47.77 -26.06 -27.98
C ARG A 12 -47.67 -25.99 -26.47
N ARG A 13 -47.05 -24.92 -25.94
CA ARG A 13 -47.00 -24.63 -24.50
C ARG A 13 -48.44 -24.60 -24.01
N LEU A 14 -48.78 -25.45 -23.03
CA LEU A 14 -50.18 -25.67 -22.63
C LEU A 14 -50.87 -24.36 -22.17
N GLY A 15 -50.11 -23.40 -21.63
CA GLY A 15 -50.58 -22.04 -21.31
C GLY A 15 -50.96 -21.14 -22.50
N ALA A 16 -50.88 -21.63 -23.75
CA ALA A 16 -51.36 -20.93 -24.94
C ALA A 16 -52.74 -21.43 -25.43
N LEU A 17 -53.34 -22.43 -24.77
CA LEU A 17 -54.65 -23.00 -25.11
C LEU A 17 -55.78 -22.27 -24.37
N SER A 18 -56.95 -22.17 -24.98
CA SER A 18 -58.14 -21.61 -24.32
C SER A 18 -58.73 -22.58 -23.29
N THR A 19 -59.53 -22.07 -22.35
CA THR A 19 -60.19 -22.89 -21.31
C THR A 19 -61.06 -24.01 -21.89
N ALA A 20 -61.75 -23.76 -23.01
CA ALA A 20 -62.51 -24.79 -23.73
C ALA A 20 -61.59 -25.87 -24.34
N GLN A 21 -60.46 -25.47 -24.93
CA GLN A 21 -59.48 -26.40 -25.51
C GLN A 21 -58.78 -27.26 -24.44
N LEU A 22 -58.51 -26.69 -23.26
CA LEU A 22 -57.95 -27.42 -22.13
C LEU A 22 -58.93 -28.47 -21.57
N ARG A 23 -60.22 -28.14 -21.44
CA ARG A 23 -61.26 -29.12 -21.05
C ARG A 23 -61.39 -30.24 -22.07
N ALA A 24 -61.38 -29.93 -23.36
CA ALA A 24 -61.43 -30.94 -24.42
C ALA A 24 -60.18 -31.83 -24.44
N LEU A 25 -59.00 -31.29 -24.09
CA LEU A 25 -57.76 -32.07 -23.96
C LEU A 25 -57.78 -33.00 -22.73
N LEU A 26 -58.38 -32.58 -21.62
CA LEU A 26 -58.55 -33.41 -20.42
C LEU A 26 -59.53 -34.58 -20.62
N GLN A 27 -60.46 -34.48 -21.58
CA GLN A 27 -61.38 -35.55 -21.94
C GLN A 27 -60.79 -36.55 -22.95
N ASP A 28 -59.65 -36.24 -23.58
CA ASP A 28 -58.94 -37.13 -24.52
C ASP A 28 -57.57 -37.52 -23.95
N GLU A 29 -57.59 -38.52 -23.08
CA GLU A 29 -56.41 -39.11 -22.43
C GLU A 29 -55.27 -39.46 -23.42
N PRO A 30 -55.49 -40.12 -24.58
CA PRO A 30 -54.39 -40.38 -25.51
C PRO A 30 -53.85 -39.12 -26.20
N ARG A 31 -54.61 -38.01 -26.34
CA ARG A 31 -54.04 -36.70 -26.73
C ARG A 31 -53.23 -36.08 -25.58
N LEU A 32 -53.73 -36.15 -24.35
CA LEU A 32 -53.03 -35.62 -23.17
C LEU A 32 -51.68 -36.31 -22.96
N GLN A 33 -51.62 -37.64 -23.02
CA GLN A 33 -50.37 -38.40 -22.93
C GLN A 33 -49.38 -38.07 -24.05
N ARG A 34 -49.87 -37.85 -25.28
CA ARG A 34 -49.01 -37.40 -26.39
C ARG A 34 -48.44 -36.01 -26.12
N ALA A 35 -49.25 -35.07 -25.63
CA ALA A 35 -48.80 -33.73 -25.24
C ALA A 35 -47.74 -33.78 -24.12
N ALA A 36 -47.95 -34.60 -23.09
CA ALA A 36 -47.00 -34.79 -21.98
C ALA A 36 -45.66 -35.43 -22.43
N ARG A 37 -45.71 -36.38 -23.38
CA ARG A 37 -44.49 -36.97 -23.98
C ARG A 37 -43.72 -35.93 -24.81
N LEU A 38 -44.41 -35.04 -25.52
CA LEU A 38 -43.78 -33.97 -26.30
C LEU A 38 -43.19 -32.86 -25.41
N SER A 39 -43.87 -32.45 -24.33
CA SER A 39 -43.31 -31.47 -23.38
C SER A 39 -42.08 -32.02 -22.65
N ARG A 40 -42.10 -33.30 -22.23
CA ARG A 40 -40.91 -33.96 -21.66
C ARG A 40 -39.72 -34.00 -22.63
N LYS A 41 -39.95 -34.25 -23.93
CA LYS A 41 -38.90 -34.16 -24.96
C LYS A 41 -38.36 -32.75 -25.13
N SER A 42 -39.22 -31.72 -25.11
CA SER A 42 -38.80 -30.31 -25.17
C SER A 42 -37.91 -29.93 -23.99
N LEU A 43 -38.32 -30.28 -22.76
CA LEU A 43 -37.56 -30.00 -21.55
C LEU A 43 -36.22 -30.74 -21.52
N GLN A 44 -36.17 -31.97 -22.05
CA GLN A 44 -34.93 -32.73 -22.20
C GLN A 44 -33.96 -32.04 -23.18
N LEU A 45 -34.45 -31.55 -24.32
CA LEU A 45 -33.63 -30.80 -25.28
C LEU A 45 -33.14 -29.46 -24.69
N GLU A 46 -34.00 -28.70 -24.01
CA GLU A 46 -33.63 -27.47 -23.31
C GLU A 46 -32.54 -27.73 -22.24
N ARG A 47 -32.65 -28.84 -21.51
CA ARG A 47 -31.62 -29.29 -20.55
C ARG A 47 -30.31 -29.64 -21.25
N GLU A 48 -30.34 -30.39 -22.34
CA GLU A 48 -29.14 -30.79 -23.10
C GLU A 48 -28.43 -29.57 -23.70
N MET A 49 -29.16 -28.61 -24.25
CA MET A 49 -28.62 -27.33 -24.72
C MET A 49 -27.97 -26.53 -23.59
N CYS A 50 -28.63 -26.46 -22.42
CA CYS A 50 -28.08 -25.77 -21.25
C CYS A 50 -26.79 -26.44 -20.73
N LEU A 51 -26.77 -27.78 -20.64
CA LEU A 51 -25.59 -28.54 -20.25
C LEU A 51 -24.44 -28.39 -21.26
N ALA A 52 -24.73 -28.41 -22.56
CA ALA A 52 -23.73 -28.19 -23.60
C ALA A 52 -23.11 -26.79 -23.50
N SER A 53 -23.93 -25.74 -23.32
CA SER A 53 -23.50 -24.36 -23.12
C SER A 53 -22.67 -24.18 -21.84
N ASN A 54 -23.10 -24.78 -20.73
CA ASN A 54 -22.33 -24.77 -19.49
C ASN A 54 -20.97 -25.50 -19.65
N CYS A 55 -20.94 -26.62 -20.36
CA CYS A 55 -19.71 -27.36 -20.64
C CYS A 55 -18.74 -26.56 -21.53
N THR A 56 -19.20 -25.86 -22.56
CA THR A 56 -18.31 -25.02 -23.39
C THR A 56 -17.77 -23.84 -22.59
N GLN A 57 -18.62 -23.16 -21.81
CA GLN A 57 -18.20 -22.06 -20.95
C GLN A 57 -17.22 -22.52 -19.86
N ALA A 58 -17.45 -23.69 -19.25
CA ALA A 58 -16.54 -24.28 -18.27
C ALA A 58 -15.16 -24.60 -18.88
N ARG A 59 -15.11 -25.17 -20.10
CA ARG A 59 -13.85 -25.41 -20.82
C ARG A 59 -13.08 -24.11 -21.08
N VAL A 60 -13.77 -23.06 -21.54
CA VAL A 60 -13.14 -21.74 -21.78
C VAL A 60 -12.61 -21.16 -20.46
N ASN A 61 -13.41 -21.16 -19.39
CA ASN A 61 -12.97 -20.68 -18.08
C ASN A 61 -11.75 -21.44 -17.55
N LEU A 62 -11.71 -22.77 -17.72
CA LEU A 62 -10.56 -23.59 -17.35
C LEU A 62 -9.32 -23.28 -18.21
N SER A 63 -9.47 -23.06 -19.51
CA SER A 63 -8.34 -22.65 -20.39
C SER A 63 -7.78 -21.27 -20.06
N LEU A 64 -8.57 -20.38 -19.45
CA LEU A 64 -8.14 -19.04 -19.05
C LEU A 64 -7.43 -19.01 -17.70
N ARG A 65 -7.60 -20.01 -16.83
CA ARG A 65 -6.95 -20.10 -15.51
C ARG A 65 -5.43 -19.97 -15.55
N PRO A 66 -4.66 -20.76 -16.34
CA PRO A 66 -3.21 -20.66 -16.34
C PRO A 66 -2.74 -19.25 -16.69
N ARG A 67 -3.30 -18.64 -17.75
CA ARG A 67 -2.97 -17.25 -18.14
C ARG A 67 -3.27 -16.21 -17.05
N LEU A 68 -4.29 -16.42 -16.22
CA LEU A 68 -4.59 -15.55 -15.08
C LEU A 68 -3.66 -15.80 -13.89
N GLU A 69 -3.23 -17.04 -13.68
CA GLU A 69 -2.28 -17.44 -12.63
C GLU A 69 -0.86 -16.94 -12.98
N ASP A 70 -0.40 -17.14 -14.22
CA ASP A 70 0.82 -16.57 -14.78
C ASP A 70 0.84 -15.03 -14.67
N GLY A 71 -0.29 -14.39 -15.02
CA GLY A 71 -0.45 -12.94 -14.91
C GLY A 71 -0.34 -12.43 -13.47
N LYS A 72 -0.90 -13.16 -12.50
CA LYS A 72 -0.76 -12.84 -11.06
C LYS A 72 0.67 -13.04 -10.59
N ALA A 73 1.33 -14.13 -10.98
CA ALA A 73 2.71 -14.40 -10.60
C ALA A 73 3.67 -13.34 -11.17
N SER A 74 3.54 -13.01 -12.45
CA SER A 74 4.32 -11.95 -13.10
C SER A 74 4.10 -10.57 -12.45
N LEU A 75 2.85 -10.25 -12.09
CA LEU A 75 2.53 -9.01 -11.38
C LEU A 75 3.14 -8.98 -9.97
N ALA A 76 3.10 -10.09 -9.23
CA ALA A 76 3.72 -10.20 -7.91
C ALA A 76 5.25 -10.00 -7.99
N ILE A 77 5.91 -10.61 -8.97
CA ILE A 77 7.35 -10.39 -9.25
C ILE A 77 7.63 -8.90 -9.53
N LYS A 78 6.81 -8.23 -10.33
CA LYS A 78 6.99 -6.80 -10.63
C LYS A 78 6.77 -5.89 -9.42
N TYR A 79 5.86 -6.24 -8.51
CA TYR A 79 5.72 -5.53 -7.24
C TYR A 79 6.92 -5.76 -6.31
N GLN A 80 7.47 -6.97 -6.28
CA GLN A 80 8.67 -7.30 -5.51
C GLN A 80 9.91 -6.53 -6.02
N GLU A 81 10.17 -6.55 -7.33
CA GLU A 81 11.22 -5.75 -7.98
C GLU A 81 11.07 -4.24 -7.66
N LEU A 82 9.84 -3.71 -7.70
CA LEU A 82 9.55 -2.32 -7.37
C LEU A 82 9.82 -1.99 -5.88
N GLN A 83 9.54 -2.94 -4.98
CA GLN A 83 9.84 -2.79 -3.56
C GLN A 83 11.36 -2.76 -3.33
N GLU A 84 12.11 -3.71 -3.90
CA GLU A 84 13.57 -3.77 -3.80
C GLU A 84 14.25 -2.50 -4.34
N ILE A 85 13.78 -1.98 -5.49
CA ILE A 85 14.28 -0.72 -6.05
C ILE A 85 13.93 0.46 -5.14
N ARG A 86 12.73 0.49 -4.54
CA ARG A 86 12.31 1.55 -3.60
C ARG A 86 13.18 1.56 -2.35
N GLU A 87 13.41 0.40 -1.74
CA GLU A 87 14.26 0.23 -0.56
C GLU A 87 15.71 0.61 -0.89
N ALA A 88 16.27 0.11 -1.99
CA ALA A 88 17.62 0.47 -2.43
C ALA A 88 17.79 1.96 -2.78
N CYS A 89 16.73 2.64 -3.24
CA CYS A 89 16.72 4.09 -3.43
C CYS A 89 16.61 4.85 -2.10
N TRP A 90 15.79 4.36 -1.16
CA TRP A 90 15.68 4.92 0.19
C TRP A 90 17.02 4.86 0.94
N ASP A 91 17.69 3.70 0.93
CA ASP A 91 19.00 3.52 1.55
C ASP A 91 20.07 4.45 0.95
N LYS A 92 20.06 4.63 -0.37
CA LYS A 92 20.95 5.60 -1.05
C LYS A 92 20.64 7.03 -0.62
N GLN A 93 19.37 7.40 -0.53
CA GLN A 93 18.92 8.72 -0.09
C GLN A 93 19.36 9.00 1.35
N GLN A 94 19.12 8.07 2.28
CA GLN A 94 19.55 8.20 3.69
C GLN A 94 21.07 8.31 3.82
N ARG A 95 21.83 7.52 3.06
CA ARG A 95 23.31 7.65 3.03
C ARG A 95 23.77 9.00 2.48
N LEU A 96 23.12 9.51 1.42
CA LEU A 96 23.41 10.83 0.87
C LEU A 96 23.08 11.94 1.87
N GLU A 97 21.97 11.86 2.59
CA GLU A 97 21.60 12.83 3.64
C GLU A 97 22.66 12.91 4.73
N VAL A 98 23.13 11.77 5.25
CA VAL A 98 24.23 11.71 6.24
C VAL A 98 25.54 12.32 5.69
N TYR A 99 25.88 12.07 4.42
CA TYR A 99 27.06 12.70 3.81
C TYR A 99 26.88 14.22 3.62
N LEU A 100 25.70 14.67 3.19
CA LEU A 100 25.40 16.09 2.98
C LEU A 100 25.37 16.86 4.31
N GLU A 101 24.84 16.26 5.38
CA GLU A 101 24.89 16.83 6.73
C GLU A 101 26.35 16.95 7.22
N LYS A 102 27.12 15.85 7.15
CA LYS A 102 28.52 15.82 7.57
C LYS A 102 29.39 16.85 6.85
N TRP A 103 29.19 17.03 5.55
CA TRP A 103 29.94 17.97 4.71
C TRP A 103 29.22 19.30 4.47
N SER A 104 28.16 19.59 5.24
CA SER A 104 27.46 20.87 5.16
C SER A 104 28.36 22.04 5.61
N PRO A 105 28.15 23.25 5.08
CA PRO A 105 28.84 24.45 5.59
C PRO A 105 28.58 24.70 7.08
N GLN A 106 27.40 24.32 7.58
CA GLN A 106 27.02 24.40 8.99
C GLN A 106 27.84 23.42 9.85
N SER A 107 28.04 22.19 9.40
CA SER A 107 28.97 21.23 10.03
C SER A 107 30.40 21.77 10.02
N ALA A 108 30.85 22.36 8.92
CA ALA A 108 32.19 22.98 8.84
C ALA A 108 32.34 24.17 9.82
N LEU A 109 31.33 25.03 9.96
CA LEU A 109 31.30 26.09 10.98
C LEU A 109 31.40 25.52 12.39
N GLY A 110 30.59 24.52 12.73
CA GLY A 110 30.62 23.88 14.05
C GLY A 110 31.99 23.24 14.37
N GLN A 111 32.61 22.59 13.38
CA GLN A 111 33.96 22.04 13.52
C GLN A 111 35.04 23.11 13.69
N LEU A 112 34.92 24.26 13.02
CA LEU A 112 35.85 25.39 13.19
C LEU A 112 35.67 26.06 14.57
N GLN A 113 34.43 26.23 15.03
CA GLN A 113 34.14 26.76 16.37
C GLN A 113 34.72 25.85 17.45
N ALA A 114 34.45 24.54 17.40
CA ALA A 114 35.00 23.59 18.37
C ALA A 114 36.54 23.56 18.39
N LYS A 115 37.20 23.73 17.24
CA LYS A 115 38.67 23.87 17.16
C LYS A 115 39.18 25.18 17.74
N LEU A 116 38.46 26.28 17.50
CA LEU A 116 38.76 27.58 18.12
C LEU A 116 38.68 27.46 19.64
N ASP A 117 37.53 27.03 20.17
CA ASP A 117 37.28 26.86 21.60
C ASP A 117 38.33 25.97 22.27
N ALA A 118 38.66 24.83 21.65
CA ALA A 118 39.71 23.93 22.13
C ALA A 118 41.10 24.61 22.17
N SER A 119 41.49 25.32 21.10
CA SER A 119 42.78 26.02 21.06
C SER A 119 42.87 27.20 22.04
N GLU A 120 41.75 27.87 22.35
CA GLU A 120 41.71 28.92 23.36
C GLU A 120 41.79 28.32 24.77
N ALA A 121 41.07 27.23 25.05
CA ALA A 121 41.18 26.47 26.30
C ALA A 121 42.59 25.90 26.53
N GLU A 122 43.25 25.38 25.49
CA GLU A 122 44.67 24.99 25.53
C GLU A 122 45.56 26.19 25.92
N SER A 123 45.34 27.36 25.32
CA SER A 123 46.13 28.57 25.62
C SER A 123 45.92 29.07 27.05
N GLU A 124 44.70 28.96 27.59
CA GLU A 124 44.44 29.25 29.00
C GLU A 124 45.08 28.24 29.95
N ALA A 125 45.06 26.95 29.61
CA ALA A 125 45.68 25.90 30.41
C ALA A 125 47.20 26.11 30.50
N GLN A 126 47.85 26.48 29.39
CA GLN A 126 49.27 26.83 29.34
C GLN A 126 49.60 28.05 30.23
N ILE A 127 48.76 29.10 30.21
CA ILE A 127 48.90 30.25 31.13
C ILE A 127 48.78 29.80 32.59
N LYS A 128 47.78 28.97 32.92
CA LYS A 128 47.55 28.49 34.30
C LYS A 128 48.74 27.65 34.80
N GLN A 129 49.29 26.76 33.97
CA GLN A 129 50.48 25.96 34.29
C GLN A 129 51.75 26.82 34.45
N PHE A 130 51.96 27.81 33.58
CA PHE A 130 53.10 28.73 33.70
C PHE A 130 53.03 29.56 34.98
N LEU A 131 51.86 30.08 35.35
CA LEU A 131 51.64 30.81 36.61
C LEU A 131 51.80 29.93 37.85
N ALA A 132 51.49 28.63 37.75
CA ALA A 132 51.74 27.63 38.79
C ALA A 132 53.22 27.20 38.90
N GLN A 133 54.09 27.64 37.98
CA GLN A 133 55.48 27.22 37.82
C GLN A 133 55.67 25.76 37.37
N ASP A 134 54.60 25.10 36.92
CA ASP A 134 54.61 23.73 36.39
C ASP A 134 55.18 23.64 34.95
N LEU A 135 55.32 24.78 34.26
CA LEU A 135 55.77 24.86 32.88
C LEU A 135 56.93 25.86 32.73
N PRO A 136 58.14 25.45 32.27
CA PRO A 136 59.26 26.35 32.04
C PRO A 136 58.97 27.43 30.98
N LEU A 137 59.62 28.59 31.10
CA LEU A 137 59.39 29.75 30.22
C LEU A 137 59.53 29.42 28.73
N GLU A 138 60.59 28.72 28.32
CA GLU A 138 60.83 28.41 26.91
C GLU A 138 59.72 27.52 26.33
N SER A 139 59.36 26.46 27.06
CA SER A 139 58.27 25.54 26.69
C SER A 139 56.89 26.21 26.70
N PHE A 140 56.67 27.17 27.62
CA PHE A 140 55.49 28.02 27.62
C PHE A 140 55.45 28.89 26.35
N LEU A 141 56.53 29.63 26.04
CA LEU A 141 56.57 30.51 24.88
C LEU A 141 56.34 29.76 23.56
N GLU A 142 56.99 28.62 23.37
CA GLU A 142 56.77 27.77 22.20
C GLU A 142 55.31 27.30 22.11
N SER A 143 54.82 26.62 23.15
CA SER A 143 53.50 25.96 23.10
C SER A 143 52.33 26.95 23.12
N PHE A 144 52.48 28.10 23.77
CA PHE A 144 51.51 29.20 23.77
C PHE A 144 51.48 29.94 22.43
N CYS A 145 52.63 30.21 21.81
CA CYS A 145 52.64 30.76 20.44
C CYS A 145 51.92 29.82 19.47
N GLN A 146 52.14 28.50 19.60
CA GLN A 146 51.47 27.49 18.76
C GLN A 146 49.95 27.41 19.00
N SER A 147 49.47 27.46 20.25
CA SER A 147 48.02 27.42 20.55
C SER A 147 47.32 28.72 20.12
N ARG A 148 47.93 29.88 20.39
CA ARG A 148 47.42 31.19 19.95
C ARG A 148 47.40 31.31 18.43
N THR A 149 48.43 30.85 17.72
CA THR A 149 48.44 30.84 16.25
C THR A 149 47.31 29.98 15.70
N ARG A 150 47.06 28.78 16.28
CA ARG A 150 45.92 27.94 15.91
C ARG A 150 44.58 28.63 16.15
N SER A 151 44.41 29.28 17.31
CA SER A 151 43.20 30.07 17.63
C SER A 151 42.96 31.20 16.62
N HIS A 152 43.98 32.02 16.34
CA HIS A 152 43.86 33.11 15.38
C HIS A 152 43.52 32.61 13.96
N VAL A 153 44.17 31.53 13.50
CA VAL A 153 43.86 30.92 12.19
C VAL A 153 42.42 30.38 12.16
N CYS A 154 41.96 29.66 13.19
CA CYS A 154 40.60 29.13 13.24
C CYS A 154 39.54 30.25 13.29
N ARG A 155 39.79 31.32 14.05
CA ARG A 155 38.92 32.51 14.13
C ARG A 155 38.78 33.17 12.76
N THR A 156 39.88 33.45 12.05
CA THR A 156 39.83 34.02 10.70
C THR A 156 39.16 33.08 9.68
N GLN A 157 39.38 31.76 9.76
CA GLN A 157 38.70 30.79 8.91
C GLN A 157 37.18 30.79 9.14
N LEU A 158 36.75 30.88 10.41
CA LEU A 158 35.34 30.92 10.81
C LEU A 158 34.66 32.21 10.32
N GLU A 159 35.29 33.37 10.55
CA GLU A 159 34.82 34.67 10.03
C GLU A 159 34.66 34.65 8.50
N LYS A 160 35.66 34.14 7.77
CA LYS A 160 35.60 34.06 6.30
C LYS A 160 34.56 33.07 5.78
N LEU A 161 34.33 31.96 6.46
CA LEU A 161 33.24 31.04 6.10
C LEU A 161 31.86 31.68 6.35
N GLN A 162 31.69 32.39 7.47
CA GLN A 162 30.46 33.15 7.77
C GLN A 162 30.20 34.25 6.73
N GLU A 163 31.22 35.03 6.35
CA GLU A 163 31.12 36.04 5.30
C GLU A 163 30.66 35.45 3.95
N LEU A 164 31.21 34.30 3.55
CA LEU A 164 30.84 33.64 2.29
C LEU A 164 29.39 33.15 2.32
N LEU A 165 28.94 32.59 3.44
CA LEU A 165 27.56 32.11 3.58
C LEU A 165 26.53 33.24 3.60
N GLN A 166 26.85 34.37 4.24
CA GLN A 166 26.01 35.57 4.18
C GLN A 166 25.92 36.12 2.75
N LYS A 167 27.04 36.15 2.01
CA LYS A 167 27.08 36.61 0.61
C LYS A 167 26.27 35.70 -0.33
N ASP A 168 26.28 34.38 -0.14
CA ASP A 168 25.45 33.44 -0.91
C ASP A 168 23.95 33.66 -0.64
N GLN A 169 23.58 33.89 0.62
CA GLN A 169 22.20 34.17 1.01
C GLN A 169 21.66 35.47 0.39
N VAL A 170 22.43 36.57 0.48
CA VAL A 170 22.06 37.86 -0.15
C VAL A 170 21.93 37.73 -1.67
N GLN A 171 22.75 36.92 -2.34
CA GLN A 171 22.62 36.67 -3.79
C GLN A 171 21.34 35.90 -4.13
N LYS A 172 20.95 34.90 -3.33
CA LYS A 172 19.67 34.18 -3.52
C LYS A 172 18.46 35.11 -3.35
N ASP A 173 18.49 35.97 -2.35
CA ASP A 173 17.42 36.94 -2.10
C ASP A 173 17.33 38.04 -3.19
N GLN A 174 18.44 38.37 -3.87
CA GLN A 174 18.42 39.27 -5.02
C GLN A 174 17.83 38.61 -6.29
N VAL A 175 18.12 37.34 -6.54
CA VAL A 175 17.59 36.62 -7.71
C VAL A 175 16.10 36.27 -7.56
N GLY A 176 15.60 36.14 -6.33
CA GLY A 176 14.18 35.94 -6.03
C GLY A 176 13.31 37.21 -6.11
N ARG A 177 13.88 38.38 -6.40
CA ARG A 177 13.17 39.67 -6.40
C ARG A 177 13.28 40.36 -7.75
N ASP A 178 12.44 39.93 -8.70
CA ASP A 178 12.24 40.62 -9.98
C ASP A 178 11.98 42.12 -9.75
N PRO A 179 12.84 43.03 -10.26
CA PRO A 179 12.52 44.45 -10.27
C PRO A 179 11.52 44.71 -11.38
N VAL A 180 10.25 44.89 -11.03
CA VAL A 180 9.24 45.44 -11.94
C VAL A 180 9.66 46.87 -12.31
N GLY A 181 10.23 47.00 -13.51
CA GLY A 181 10.64 48.26 -14.14
C GLY A 181 10.32 48.20 -15.64
N PRO A 182 9.85 49.31 -16.26
CA PRO A 182 9.13 49.25 -17.54
C PRO A 182 10.02 49.01 -18.77
N ALA A 183 9.36 48.53 -19.83
CA ALA A 183 9.97 48.05 -21.08
C ALA A 183 10.82 49.09 -21.85
N GLY A 184 11.88 48.61 -22.51
CA GLY A 184 12.85 49.44 -23.23
C GLY A 184 13.68 48.73 -24.32
N CYS A 185 13.00 48.12 -25.29
CA CYS A 185 13.51 47.73 -26.64
C CYS A 185 14.59 46.61 -26.79
N PRO A 186 14.72 46.00 -27.99
CA PRO A 186 15.44 44.73 -28.17
C PRO A 186 16.69 44.80 -29.08
N GLY A 187 17.63 43.86 -28.90
CA GLY A 187 18.51 43.39 -29.98
C GLY A 187 20.01 43.26 -29.66
N ALA A 188 20.46 42.05 -29.33
CA ALA A 188 21.83 41.54 -29.59
C ALA A 188 21.82 39.98 -29.48
N PRO A 189 22.67 39.25 -30.24
CA PRO A 189 22.52 37.81 -30.42
C PRO A 189 23.13 36.96 -29.29
N ALA A 190 22.69 35.71 -29.22
CA ALA A 190 23.08 34.74 -28.19
C ALA A 190 24.59 34.42 -28.21
N SER A 191 25.26 34.69 -27.10
CA SER A 191 26.59 34.13 -26.79
C SER A 191 26.40 32.79 -26.08
N MET A 192 27.03 31.72 -26.60
CA MET A 192 26.97 30.40 -25.98
C MET A 192 27.70 30.38 -24.63
N ALA A 193 26.95 30.30 -23.54
CA ALA A 193 27.52 29.98 -22.23
C ALA A 193 27.88 28.48 -22.15
N PRO A 194 29.01 28.11 -21.52
CA PRO A 194 29.29 26.70 -21.24
C PRO A 194 28.29 26.16 -20.21
N ALA A 195 27.95 24.87 -20.33
CA ALA A 195 26.97 24.21 -19.47
C ALA A 195 27.39 24.26 -17.99
N ARG A 196 26.81 25.21 -17.24
CA ARG A 196 26.89 25.24 -15.77
C ARG A 196 25.88 24.24 -15.22
N LEU A 197 26.39 23.21 -14.53
CA LEU A 197 25.55 22.37 -13.68
C LEU A 197 24.91 23.25 -12.61
N ALA A 198 23.58 23.19 -12.50
CA ALA A 198 22.84 23.99 -11.54
C ALA A 198 23.20 23.58 -10.10
N PRO A 199 23.37 24.51 -9.16
CA PRO A 199 23.50 24.17 -7.74
C PRO A 199 22.23 23.46 -7.26
N LEU A 200 22.39 22.30 -6.62
CA LEU A 200 21.31 21.65 -5.88
C LEU A 200 20.92 22.56 -4.70
N GLN A 201 19.79 23.24 -4.84
CA GLN A 201 19.25 24.13 -3.83
C GLN A 201 18.75 23.33 -2.62
N SER A 202 19.59 23.20 -1.59
CA SER A 202 19.13 22.96 -0.23
C SER A 202 18.52 24.26 0.31
N GLY A 203 17.27 24.22 0.80
CA GLY A 203 16.57 25.45 1.19
C GLY A 203 15.03 25.37 1.30
N VAL A 204 14.43 24.23 1.00
CA VAL A 204 13.06 23.88 1.43
C VAL A 204 13.16 22.45 1.97
N ALA A 205 12.49 22.16 3.10
CA ALA A 205 12.36 20.78 3.59
C ALA A 205 11.97 19.88 2.39
N PRO A 206 12.61 18.72 2.18
CA PRO A 206 12.45 17.96 0.95
C PRO A 206 10.97 17.70 0.77
N LYS A 207 10.37 18.46 -0.16
CA LYS A 207 8.99 18.24 -0.57
C LYS A 207 9.05 16.85 -1.12
N ALA A 208 8.49 15.91 -0.36
CA ALA A 208 8.63 14.49 -0.64
C ALA A 208 8.40 14.33 -2.14
N PHE A 209 9.26 13.56 -2.81
CA PHE A 209 9.05 13.18 -4.19
C PHE A 209 7.82 12.27 -4.19
N ASP A 210 6.67 12.92 -4.07
CA ASP A 210 5.34 12.42 -4.28
C ASP A 210 5.30 12.18 -5.78
N LEU A 211 5.86 11.04 -6.18
CA LEU A 211 5.48 10.34 -7.38
C LEU A 211 4.04 9.86 -7.19
N SER A 212 3.12 10.82 -7.03
CA SER A 212 1.71 10.71 -7.35
C SER A 212 1.52 10.70 -8.87
N TYR A 213 2.39 9.95 -9.56
CA TYR A 213 1.93 9.12 -10.66
C TYR A 213 0.88 8.20 -10.06
N GLY A 214 -0.39 8.61 -10.18
CA GLY A 214 -1.54 8.00 -9.53
C GLY A 214 -1.78 6.58 -10.00
N PHE A 215 -0.99 5.64 -9.49
CA PHE A 215 -1.21 4.21 -9.63
C PHE A 215 -2.02 3.73 -8.43
N VAL A 216 -3.31 4.07 -8.50
CA VAL A 216 -4.33 3.41 -7.67
C VAL A 216 -4.22 1.91 -7.93
N PRO A 217 -3.98 1.06 -6.91
CA PRO A 217 -4.01 -0.38 -7.09
C PRO A 217 -5.36 -0.77 -7.69
N ALA A 218 -5.38 -1.61 -8.73
CA ALA A 218 -6.61 -2.00 -9.41
C ALA A 218 -7.66 -2.58 -8.43
N PHE A 219 -7.22 -3.09 -7.29
CA PHE A 219 -8.04 -3.42 -6.13
C PHE A 219 -7.33 -2.97 -4.86
N LEU A 220 -7.93 -2.01 -4.13
CA LEU A 220 -7.62 -1.80 -2.72
C LEU A 220 -8.30 -2.92 -1.94
N ILE A 221 -7.52 -3.82 -1.32
CA ILE A 221 -8.03 -4.76 -0.32
C ILE A 221 -8.03 -4.00 1.01
N PRO A 222 -9.19 -3.72 1.64
CA PRO A 222 -9.21 -3.02 2.92
C PRO A 222 -8.59 -3.91 3.99
N SER A 223 -7.45 -3.49 4.53
CA SER A 223 -6.78 -4.14 5.65
C SER A 223 -7.35 -3.63 6.98
N GLU A 224 -8.69 -3.71 7.14
CA GLU A 224 -9.36 -3.38 8.39
C GLU A 224 -9.94 -4.63 9.06
N ALA A 225 -9.60 -4.80 10.33
CA ALA A 225 -10.24 -5.63 11.34
C ALA A 225 -10.86 -6.97 10.89
N VAL A 226 -10.12 -8.06 11.14
CA VAL A 226 -10.75 -9.35 11.44
C VAL A 226 -11.55 -9.18 12.74
N ALA A 227 -12.83 -8.82 12.61
CA ALA A 227 -13.79 -8.93 13.69
C ALA A 227 -14.07 -10.43 13.94
N PRO A 228 -13.86 -10.96 15.15
CA PRO A 228 -14.26 -12.32 15.47
C PRO A 228 -15.78 -12.42 15.37
N PHE A 229 -16.29 -13.33 14.52
CA PHE A 229 -17.72 -13.63 14.51
C PHE A 229 -18.16 -14.13 15.90
N PRO A 230 -19.31 -13.67 16.43
CA PRO A 230 -19.80 -14.14 17.73
C PRO A 230 -20.17 -15.62 17.63
N VAL A 231 -19.42 -16.46 18.35
CA VAL A 231 -19.69 -17.90 18.47
C VAL A 231 -20.95 -18.08 19.31
N PRO A 232 -22.00 -18.75 18.80
CA PRO A 232 -23.16 -19.10 19.62
C PRO A 232 -22.73 -20.08 20.72
N ALA A 233 -23.04 -19.76 21.98
CA ALA A 233 -22.77 -20.65 23.10
C ALA A 233 -23.48 -22.00 22.92
N ALA A 234 -22.79 -23.10 23.23
CA ALA A 234 -23.36 -24.44 23.16
C ALA A 234 -24.54 -24.59 24.17
N PRO A 235 -25.60 -25.34 23.82
CA PRO A 235 -26.75 -25.51 24.71
C PRO A 235 -26.37 -26.40 25.92
N PRO A 236 -26.78 -26.04 27.15
CA PRO A 236 -26.60 -26.91 28.31
C PRO A 236 -27.53 -28.12 28.24
N LYS A 237 -27.09 -29.23 28.86
CA LYS A 237 -27.81 -30.50 28.89
C LYS A 237 -28.96 -30.48 29.92
N HIS A 238 -30.02 -31.22 29.58
CA HIS A 238 -31.29 -31.47 30.29
C HIS A 238 -31.31 -31.30 31.82
N HIS A 239 -32.32 -30.58 32.33
CA HIS A 239 -33.01 -30.89 33.60
C HIS A 239 -34.53 -30.61 33.49
N LEU A 240 -35.32 -31.26 34.34
CA LEU A 240 -36.80 -31.35 34.30
C LEU A 240 -37.50 -30.11 34.92
N PRO A 241 -38.82 -29.90 34.69
CA PRO A 241 -39.51 -28.66 35.08
C PRO A 241 -39.98 -28.62 36.53
N ALA A 242 -40.15 -27.42 37.08
CA ALA A 242 -40.84 -27.14 38.34
C ALA A 242 -41.85 -25.99 38.19
N LEU A 243 -42.95 -26.04 38.96
CA LEU A 243 -44.01 -25.03 38.99
C LEU A 243 -43.53 -23.69 39.57
N GLY A 244 -44.09 -22.56 39.12
CA GLY A 244 -44.01 -21.30 39.90
C GLY A 244 -44.32 -19.98 39.19
N GLN A 245 -45.61 -19.60 39.19
CA GLN A 245 -46.16 -18.22 39.33
C GLN A 245 -45.76 -17.03 38.39
N GLN A 246 -46.81 -16.34 37.94
CA GLN A 246 -46.89 -14.97 37.35
C GLN A 246 -46.75 -13.86 38.44
N PRO A 247 -46.67 -12.53 38.13
CA PRO A 247 -47.04 -11.77 36.91
C PRO A 247 -45.82 -11.07 36.22
N ALA A 248 -45.86 -10.04 35.35
CA ALA A 248 -46.90 -9.07 34.92
C ALA A 248 -46.68 -8.52 33.47
N SER A 249 -47.06 -7.24 33.23
CA SER A 249 -47.16 -6.50 31.93
C SER A 249 -46.57 -5.05 32.09
N PRO A 250 -46.65 -4.07 31.13
CA PRO A 250 -47.27 -4.06 29.78
C PRO A 250 -46.53 -3.29 28.63
N CYS A 251 -47.03 -3.46 27.38
CA CYS A 251 -46.90 -2.58 26.17
C CYS A 251 -45.48 -2.23 25.66
N SER A 252 -45.19 -2.00 24.36
CA SER A 252 -45.95 -2.04 23.09
C SER A 252 -44.95 -2.33 21.93
N GLU A 253 -45.21 -2.38 20.62
CA GLU A 253 -46.41 -2.11 19.79
C GLU A 253 -46.35 -2.97 18.49
N LYS A 254 -46.99 -2.54 17.38
CA LYS A 254 -46.73 -2.99 15.99
C LYS A 254 -46.76 -1.77 15.06
N PRO A 255 -46.13 -1.85 13.87
CA PRO A 255 -47.00 -2.01 12.70
C PRO A 255 -46.54 -3.08 11.71
N SER A 256 -47.52 -3.56 10.96
CA SER A 256 -47.40 -4.52 9.85
C SER A 256 -46.86 -3.88 8.57
N LEU A 257 -46.10 -4.65 7.78
CA LEU A 257 -46.18 -4.69 6.32
C LEU A 257 -45.76 -6.11 5.86
N GLY A 258 -46.35 -6.65 4.80
CA GLY A 258 -46.43 -8.10 4.60
C GLY A 258 -45.75 -8.68 3.35
N SER A 259 -45.38 -9.96 3.49
CA SER A 259 -45.35 -10.97 2.41
C SER A 259 -44.23 -10.85 1.34
N PRO A 260 -43.95 -11.93 0.57
CA PRO A 260 -43.37 -13.17 1.09
C PRO A 260 -42.19 -13.72 0.23
N LEU A 261 -41.74 -14.93 0.60
CA LEU A 261 -40.90 -15.89 -0.16
C LEU A 261 -39.36 -15.77 -0.06
N ARG A 262 -38.80 -16.62 0.80
CA ARG A 262 -37.46 -17.21 0.64
C ARG A 262 -37.56 -18.54 -0.11
N LEU A 263 -36.68 -18.75 -1.10
CA LEU A 263 -36.04 -20.00 -1.55
C LEU A 263 -35.08 -19.56 -2.67
N VAL A 264 -33.82 -19.98 -2.84
CA VAL A 264 -33.14 -21.28 -2.65
C VAL A 264 -31.63 -21.02 -2.46
N GLY A 265 -30.90 -21.97 -1.83
CA GLY A 265 -29.45 -22.12 -1.99
C GLY A 265 -28.61 -21.55 -0.84
N HIS A 266 -27.48 -22.13 -0.45
CA HIS A 266 -26.73 -23.26 -1.03
C HIS A 266 -26.15 -24.18 0.06
N ILE A 267 -25.92 -25.46 -0.29
CA ILE A 267 -25.09 -26.40 0.48
C ILE A 267 -23.64 -26.26 -0.01
N PRO A 268 -22.66 -25.94 0.86
CA PRO A 268 -21.25 -26.24 0.61
C PRO A 268 -21.01 -27.72 0.96
N VAL A 269 -20.59 -28.48 -0.04
CA VAL A 269 -20.18 -29.88 0.12
C VAL A 269 -18.90 -29.96 0.96
N LEU A 270 -18.85 -30.94 1.88
CA LEU A 270 -17.69 -31.27 2.69
C LEU A 270 -16.47 -31.64 1.84
N SER A 271 -15.29 -31.14 2.22
CA SER A 271 -13.98 -31.68 1.84
C SER A 271 -13.09 -31.74 3.09
N PRO A 272 -12.22 -32.76 3.23
CA PRO A 272 -11.64 -33.14 4.52
C PRO A 272 -10.43 -32.28 4.94
N PRO A 273 -10.10 -32.24 6.24
CA PRO A 273 -8.92 -31.54 6.75
C PRO A 273 -7.63 -32.33 6.50
N PRO A 274 -6.49 -31.67 6.24
CA PRO A 274 -5.18 -32.30 6.35
C PRO A 274 -4.81 -32.50 7.84
N GLY A 275 -4.30 -33.68 8.18
CA GLY A 275 -3.89 -34.00 9.55
C GLY A 275 -2.65 -33.21 9.98
N ARG A 276 -2.62 -32.78 11.25
CA ARG A 276 -1.38 -32.30 11.90
C ARG A 276 -0.44 -33.48 12.14
N GLY A 277 0.84 -33.25 11.86
CA GLY A 277 1.90 -34.26 11.90
C GLY A 277 2.32 -34.74 13.29
N GLN A 278 3.32 -35.62 13.26
CA GLN A 278 4.17 -36.05 14.37
C GLN A 278 5.39 -36.74 13.74
N GLN A 279 6.58 -36.15 13.86
CA GLN A 279 7.85 -36.87 14.06
C GLN A 279 9.02 -35.89 14.25
N GLN A 280 9.63 -35.98 15.42
CA GLN A 280 10.93 -35.43 15.79
C GLN A 280 11.82 -36.62 16.18
N PRO A 281 13.09 -36.65 15.79
CA PRO A 281 14.18 -36.63 16.79
C PRO A 281 15.27 -35.60 16.37
N GLN A 282 15.67 -34.65 17.22
CA GLN A 282 16.69 -34.74 18.29
C GLN A 282 18.16 -34.74 17.83
N HIS A 283 18.88 -33.71 18.30
CA HIS A 283 20.36 -33.57 18.40
C HIS A 283 21.10 -33.47 17.04
N GLN A 284 22.25 -32.79 16.92
CA GLN A 284 23.27 -32.48 17.93
C GLN A 284 24.00 -31.14 17.68
N GLU A 285 24.54 -30.59 18.75
CA GLU A 285 25.40 -29.40 18.87
C GLU A 285 26.79 -29.57 18.21
N GLN A 286 27.30 -28.55 17.49
CA GLN A 286 28.74 -28.29 17.34
C GLN A 286 29.08 -26.90 16.77
N GLU A 287 30.11 -26.29 17.36
CA GLU A 287 30.66 -24.94 17.12
C GLU A 287 31.80 -24.98 16.06
N PRO A 288 32.12 -23.88 15.33
CA PRO A 288 33.14 -23.91 14.28
C PRO A 288 34.56 -23.63 14.78
N PRO A 289 35.61 -24.21 14.18
CA PRO A 289 36.99 -23.81 14.43
C PRO A 289 37.43 -22.66 13.51
N HIS A 290 38.06 -21.64 14.11
CA HIS A 290 38.85 -20.63 13.41
C HIS A 290 40.09 -21.25 12.73
N ARG A 291 40.43 -20.77 11.53
CA ARG A 291 41.82 -20.45 11.18
C ARG A 291 41.92 -19.41 10.06
#